data_AF-T1J6T0-F1
#
_entry.id   AF-T1J6T0-F1
#
_cell.length_a   1.000
_cell.length_b   1.000
_cell.length_c   1.000
_cell.angle_alpha   90.00
_cell.angle_beta   90.00
_cell.angle_gamma   90.00
#
_symmetry.space_group_name_H-M   'P 1'
#
loop_
_entity.id
_entity.type
_entity.pdbx_description
1 polymer ?
#
loop_
_entity_poly.entity_id
_entity_poly.type
_entity_poly.pdbx_seq_one_letter_code
_entity_poly.pdbx_strand_id
1 'polypeptide(L)'
;MSIATIDRNLYFPLKKAIREHIKKINFRPIKQILFTFDPFHHSVNSTRQFLYHISSHKVHRTNPLCRLKTNIVNDRSDPSVAFTLANGENVVIKSSNFSLIELFELYQKYIAVHDVAPTTDSKALATTGKGKPSKGRK
;
A
#
# COMPACT_ATOMS: atom_id res chain seq x y z
N MET A 1 -4.88 41.05 10.88
CA MET A 1 -4.16 40.15 9.94
C MET A 1 -5.16 39.11 9.45
N SER A 2 -5.29 38.94 8.13
CA SER A 2 -6.31 38.08 7.51
C SER A 2 -6.10 36.60 7.87
N ILE A 3 -7.20 35.90 8.17
CA ILE A 3 -7.25 34.45 8.47
C ILE A 3 -6.55 33.64 7.36
N ALA A 4 -6.61 34.11 6.10
CA ALA A 4 -5.97 33.46 4.94
C ALA A 4 -4.43 33.44 4.99
N THR A 5 -3.80 34.33 5.76
CA THR A 5 -2.33 34.36 5.89
C THR A 5 -1.81 33.31 6.87
N ILE A 6 -2.61 32.95 7.87
CA ILE A 6 -2.26 31.92 8.87
C ILE A 6 -2.30 30.53 8.21
N ASP A 7 -3.30 30.27 7.38
CA ASP A 7 -3.45 28.99 6.67
C ASP A 7 -2.31 28.72 5.68
N ARG A 8 -1.78 29.75 5.01
CA ARG A 8 -0.64 29.61 4.08
C ARG A 8 0.65 29.16 4.77
N ASN A 9 0.90 29.63 5.98
CA ASN A 9 2.12 29.30 6.73
C ASN A 9 2.09 27.90 7.36
N LEU A 10 0.90 27.38 7.73
CA LEU A 10 0.76 26.03 8.26
C LEU A 10 0.67 24.96 7.15
N TYR A 11 0.14 25.33 5.98
CA TYR A 11 -0.02 24.43 4.84
C TYR A 11 1.31 24.02 4.20
N PHE A 12 2.26 24.95 4.11
CA PHE A 12 3.56 24.71 3.51
C PHE A 12 4.40 23.63 4.23
N PRO A 13 4.59 23.66 5.57
CA PRO A 13 5.37 22.65 6.28
C PRO A 13 4.73 21.26 6.23
N LEU A 14 3.40 21.15 6.36
CA LEU A 14 2.71 19.85 6.28
C LEU A 14 2.90 19.19 4.91
N LYS A 15 2.71 19.94 3.83
CA LYS A 15 2.98 19.44 2.47
C LYS A 15 4.44 19.08 2.25
N LYS A 16 5.37 19.80 2.87
CA LYS A 16 6.79 19.51 2.79
C LYS A 16 7.09 18.18 3.49
N ALA A 17 6.59 17.99 4.72
CA ALA A 17 6.74 16.75 5.47
C ALA A 17 6.22 15.54 4.68
N ILE A 18 4.98 15.60 4.18
CA ILE A 18 4.39 14.52 3.37
C ILE A 18 5.27 14.18 2.15
N ARG A 19 5.79 15.20 1.45
CA ARG A 19 6.70 14.99 0.31
C ARG A 19 7.99 14.30 0.70
N GLU A 20 8.57 14.62 1.86
CA GLU A 20 9.77 13.96 2.36
C GLU A 20 9.51 12.50 2.73
N HIS A 21 8.36 12.18 3.33
CA HIS A 21 7.96 10.79 3.57
C HIS A 21 7.80 10.03 2.25
N ILE A 22 7.07 10.59 1.26
CA ILE A 22 6.84 9.93 -0.04
C ILE A 22 8.14 9.57 -0.76
N LYS A 23 9.18 10.43 -0.68
CA LYS A 23 10.48 10.15 -1.30
C LYS A 23 11.20 8.95 -0.70
N LYS A 24 10.95 8.61 0.57
CA LYS A 24 11.63 7.53 1.30
C LYS A 24 10.95 6.17 1.14
N ILE A 25 9.71 6.15 0.64
CA ILE A 25 8.89 4.94 0.48
C ILE A 25 9.47 4.05 -0.64
N ASN A 26 9.71 2.79 -0.30
CA ASN A 26 10.14 1.75 -1.23
C ASN A 26 9.21 0.53 -1.16
N PHE A 27 8.90 -0.11 -2.30
CA PHE A 27 8.09 -1.34 -2.36
C PHE A 27 8.91 -2.63 -2.54
N ARG A 28 10.25 -2.58 -2.41
CA ARG A 28 11.13 -3.71 -2.69
C ARG A 28 10.76 -5.02 -1.96
N PRO A 29 10.54 -5.04 -0.63
CA PRO A 29 10.22 -6.29 0.08
C PRO A 29 8.75 -6.71 0.00
N ILE A 30 7.89 -5.92 -0.66
CA ILE A 30 6.44 -6.11 -0.64
C ILE A 30 5.96 -6.79 -1.92
N LYS A 31 5.15 -7.84 -1.76
CA LYS A 31 4.49 -8.56 -2.85
C LYS A 31 3.10 -8.02 -3.15
N GLN A 32 2.32 -7.73 -2.10
CA GLN A 32 0.95 -7.24 -2.24
C GLN A 32 0.60 -6.28 -1.10
N ILE A 33 -0.16 -5.24 -1.42
CA ILE A 33 -0.78 -4.34 -0.44
C ILE A 33 -2.29 -4.38 -0.67
N LEU A 34 -3.06 -4.62 0.40
CA LEU A 34 -4.50 -4.63 0.40
C LEU A 34 -5.02 -3.54 1.33
N PHE A 35 -5.73 -2.58 0.76
CA PHE A 35 -6.44 -1.55 1.51
C PHE A 35 -7.89 -2.00 1.67
N THR A 36 -8.38 -2.12 2.89
CA THR A 36 -9.79 -2.41 3.16
C THR A 36 -10.38 -1.26 3.94
N PHE A 37 -11.37 -0.58 3.40
CA PHE A 37 -12.03 0.51 4.11
C PHE A 37 -13.48 0.72 3.68
N ASP A 38 -14.25 1.29 4.59
CA ASP A 38 -15.58 1.81 4.33
C ASP A 38 -15.52 3.33 4.06
N PRO A 39 -15.95 3.80 2.86
CA PRO A 39 -15.84 5.20 2.48
C PRO A 39 -16.71 6.13 3.34
N PHE A 40 -17.74 5.62 4.02
CA PHE A 40 -18.62 6.40 4.89
C PHE A 40 -18.15 6.44 6.34
N HIS A 41 -17.11 5.69 6.69
CA HIS A 41 -16.54 5.69 8.04
C HIS A 41 -15.78 7.00 8.33
N HIS A 42 -15.96 7.57 9.51
CA HIS A 42 -15.39 8.88 9.88
C HIS A 42 -13.85 8.90 9.86
N SER A 43 -13.20 7.79 10.21
CA SER A 43 -11.73 7.67 10.28
C SER A 43 -11.05 7.31 8.96
N VAL A 44 -11.78 7.22 7.86
CA VAL A 44 -11.23 6.73 6.57
C VAL A 44 -10.33 7.73 5.84
N ASN A 45 -10.35 9.00 6.24
CA ASN A 45 -9.67 10.07 5.52
C ASN A 45 -8.15 9.84 5.44
N SER A 46 -7.51 9.50 6.56
CA SER A 46 -6.08 9.20 6.62
C SER A 46 -5.70 8.05 5.68
N THR A 47 -6.46 6.96 5.71
CA THR A 47 -6.21 5.76 4.89
C THR A 47 -6.37 6.05 3.40
N ARG A 48 -7.37 6.85 3.02
CA ARG A 48 -7.56 7.27 1.61
C ARG A 48 -6.44 8.18 1.12
N GLN A 49 -5.99 9.12 1.94
CA GLN A 49 -4.84 9.97 1.61
C GLN A 49 -3.56 9.15 1.46
N PHE A 50 -3.35 8.18 2.34
CA PHE A 50 -2.22 7.27 2.29
C PHE A 50 -2.24 6.42 1.00
N LEU A 51 -3.39 5.83 0.67
CA LEU A 51 -3.60 5.11 -0.58
C LEU A 51 -3.30 5.98 -1.81
N TYR A 52 -3.77 7.24 -1.83
CA TYR A 52 -3.52 8.17 -2.94
C TYR A 52 -2.02 8.38 -3.18
N HIS A 53 -1.24 8.56 -2.11
CA HIS A 53 0.21 8.76 -2.23
C HIS A 53 0.97 7.49 -2.64
N ILE A 54 0.56 6.34 -2.11
CA ILE A 54 1.11 5.02 -2.46
C ILE A 54 0.81 4.65 -3.91
N SER A 55 -0.38 4.97 -4.40
CA SER A 55 -0.81 4.72 -5.78
C SER A 55 -0.09 5.60 -6.81
N SER A 56 0.78 6.51 -6.38
CA SER A 56 1.48 7.39 -7.30
C SER A 56 2.54 6.64 -8.12
N HIS A 57 2.68 7.02 -9.39
CA HIS A 57 3.57 6.34 -10.34
C HIS A 57 5.04 6.30 -9.89
N LYS A 58 5.48 7.32 -9.14
CA LYS A 58 6.84 7.41 -8.59
C LYS A 58 7.14 6.26 -7.64
N VAL A 59 6.18 5.91 -6.79
CA VAL A 59 6.35 4.86 -5.79
C VAL A 59 6.19 3.48 -6.46
N HIS A 60 5.22 3.34 -7.37
CA HIS A 60 5.05 2.10 -8.17
C HIS A 60 6.30 1.73 -8.99
N ARG A 61 7.08 2.72 -9.45
CA ARG A 61 8.32 2.46 -10.18
C ARG A 61 9.38 1.72 -9.34
N THR A 62 9.31 1.79 -8.01
CA THR A 62 10.28 1.10 -7.12
C THR A 62 10.11 -0.42 -7.16
N ASN A 63 8.89 -0.91 -7.40
CA ASN A 63 8.60 -2.33 -7.61
C ASN A 63 7.34 -2.47 -8.48
N PRO A 64 7.47 -2.69 -9.81
CA PRO A 64 6.34 -2.83 -10.70
C PRO A 64 5.57 -4.15 -10.51
N LEU A 65 6.16 -5.13 -9.82
CA LEU A 65 5.51 -6.43 -9.55
C LEU A 65 4.60 -6.37 -8.31
N CYS A 66 4.72 -5.34 -7.48
CA CYS A 66 3.89 -5.17 -6.29
C CYS A 66 2.41 -4.97 -6.69
N ARG A 67 1.55 -5.84 -6.16
CA ARG A 67 0.11 -5.77 -6.41
C ARG A 67 -0.57 -4.84 -5.40
N LEU A 68 -1.09 -3.72 -5.87
CA LEU A 68 -1.93 -2.83 -5.09
C LEU A 68 -3.40 -3.21 -5.29
N LYS A 69 -4.11 -3.55 -4.22
CA LYS A 69 -5.55 -3.87 -4.23
C LYS A 69 -6.31 -3.03 -3.24
N THR A 70 -7.50 -2.60 -3.63
CA THR A 70 -8.43 -1.84 -2.77
C THR A 70 -9.74 -2.60 -2.66
N ASN A 71 -10.12 -2.93 -1.44
CA ASN A 71 -11.38 -3.55 -1.08
C ASN A 71 -12.25 -2.49 -0.38
N ILE A 72 -13.39 -2.18 -0.99
CA ILE A 72 -14.32 -1.18 -0.50
C ILE A 72 -15.50 -1.93 0.09
N VAL A 73 -15.72 -1.74 1.40
CA VAL A 73 -16.78 -2.40 2.17
C VAL A 73 -17.80 -1.36 2.65
N ASN A 74 -18.95 -1.81 3.15
CA ASN A 74 -20.01 -0.94 3.70
C ASN A 74 -20.55 -1.46 5.04
N ASP A 75 -19.70 -2.16 5.81
CA ASP A 75 -20.10 -2.82 7.05
C ASP A 75 -19.80 -1.95 8.29
N ARG A 76 -19.52 -0.65 8.09
CA ARG A 76 -19.02 0.29 9.13
C ARG A 76 -17.76 -0.21 9.83
N SER A 77 -17.01 -1.08 9.17
CA SER A 77 -15.80 -1.66 9.70
C SER A 77 -14.66 -0.64 9.71
N ASP A 78 -13.79 -0.77 10.71
CA ASP A 78 -12.56 -0.02 10.80
C ASP A 78 -11.66 -0.17 9.56
N PRO A 79 -11.08 0.93 9.04
CA PRO A 79 -10.18 0.85 7.90
C PRO A 79 -8.89 0.11 8.27
N SER A 80 -8.41 -0.77 7.39
CA SER A 80 -7.20 -1.56 7.60
C SER A 80 -6.33 -1.59 6.34
N VAL A 81 -5.02 -1.70 6.55
CA VAL A 81 -4.02 -1.87 5.50
C VAL A 81 -3.23 -3.13 5.78
N ALA A 82 -3.29 -4.09 4.88
CA ALA A 82 -2.55 -5.34 4.96
C ALA A 82 -1.40 -5.36 3.95
N PHE A 83 -0.22 -5.74 4.41
CA PHE A 83 0.99 -5.91 3.61
C PHE A 83 1.38 -7.38 3.59
N THR A 84 1.54 -7.94 2.41
CA THR A 84 2.13 -9.27 2.20
C THR A 84 3.56 -9.08 1.72
N LEU A 85 4.50 -9.53 2.54
CA LEU A 85 5.93 -9.51 2.23
C LEU A 85 6.28 -10.62 1.23
N ALA A 86 7.42 -10.48 0.56
CA ALA A 86 7.96 -11.52 -0.33
C ALA A 86 8.20 -12.84 0.41
N ASN A 87 8.53 -12.75 1.71
CA ASN A 87 8.79 -13.89 2.60
C ASN A 87 7.51 -14.66 3.02
N GLY A 88 6.32 -14.16 2.64
CA GLY A 88 5.04 -14.78 2.99
C GLY A 88 4.42 -14.28 4.30
N GLU A 89 5.12 -13.44 5.06
CA GLU A 89 4.59 -12.76 6.23
C GLU A 89 3.50 -11.75 5.85
N ASN A 90 2.44 -11.68 6.66
CA ASN A 90 1.33 -10.76 6.48
C ASN A 90 1.22 -9.84 7.70
N VAL A 91 1.34 -8.54 7.47
CA VAL A 91 1.20 -7.50 8.50
C VAL A 91 -0.09 -6.76 8.26
N VAL A 92 -0.96 -6.70 9.27
CA VAL A 92 -2.23 -5.96 9.20
C VAL A 92 -2.17 -4.77 10.14
N ILE A 93 -2.28 -3.57 9.58
CA ILE A 93 -2.34 -2.31 10.33
C ILE A 93 -3.78 -1.83 10.35
N LYS A 94 -4.37 -1.71 11.54
CA LYS A 94 -5.68 -1.07 11.72
C LYS A 94 -5.48 0.44 11.75
N SER A 95 -6.07 1.16 10.80
CA SER A 95 -5.77 2.57 10.53
C SER A 95 -6.72 3.58 11.19
N SER A 96 -7.67 3.15 12.02
CA SER A 96 -8.73 4.01 12.57
C SER A 96 -8.25 5.21 13.38
N ASN A 97 -7.15 5.07 14.11
CA ASN A 97 -6.63 6.12 14.99
C ASN A 97 -5.31 6.72 14.51
N PHE A 98 -4.86 6.39 13.30
CA PHE A 98 -3.56 6.83 12.81
C PHE A 98 -3.68 8.06 11.92
N SER A 99 -2.77 8.99 12.12
CA SER A 99 -2.59 10.11 11.19
C SER A 99 -1.83 9.64 9.93
N LEU A 100 -1.93 10.41 8.84
CA LEU A 100 -1.24 10.11 7.59
C LEU A 100 0.28 9.95 7.78
N ILE A 101 0.88 10.81 8.61
CA ILE A 101 2.33 10.81 8.86
C ILE A 101 2.73 9.57 9.66
N GLU A 102 1.96 9.21 10.69
CA GLU A 102 2.21 8.00 11.48
C GLU A 102 2.11 6.74 10.62
N LEU A 103 1.16 6.66 9.69
CA LEU A 103 1.08 5.55 8.75
C LEU A 103 2.34 5.43 7.89
N PHE A 104 2.88 6.56 7.41
CA PHE A 104 4.15 6.56 6.67
C PHE A 104 5.33 6.15 7.53
N GLU A 105 5.40 6.60 8.78
CA GLU A 105 6.47 6.24 9.71
C GLU A 105 6.44 4.76 10.08
N LEU A 106 5.25 4.22 10.40
CA LEU A 106 5.07 2.80 10.67
C LEU A 106 5.48 1.97 9.46
N TYR A 107 4.96 2.31 8.29
CA TYR A 107 5.32 1.66 7.04
C TYR A 107 6.84 1.66 6.81
N GLN A 108 7.50 2.81 6.99
CA GLN A 108 8.95 2.92 6.83
C GLN A 108 9.72 2.07 7.83
N LYS A 109 9.29 2.04 9.10
CA LYS A 109 9.90 1.20 10.16
C LYS A 109 9.81 -0.28 9.79
N TYR A 110 8.65 -0.75 9.34
CA TYR A 110 8.48 -2.14 8.90
C TYR A 110 9.39 -2.47 7.72
N ILE A 111 9.46 -1.63 6.70
CA ILE A 111 10.32 -1.91 5.55
C ILE A 111 11.78 -1.89 5.89
N ALA A 112 12.24 -0.96 6.72
CA ALA A 112 13.64 -0.91 7.13
C ALA A 112 14.12 -2.22 7.78
N VAL A 113 13.23 -2.92 8.50
CA VAL A 113 13.52 -4.23 9.09
C VAL A 113 13.61 -5.34 8.03
N HIS A 114 12.80 -5.26 6.98
CA HIS A 114 12.66 -6.33 5.97
C HIS A 114 13.40 -6.07 4.64
N ASP A 115 14.04 -4.90 4.45
CA ASP A 115 14.80 -4.53 3.25
C ASP A 115 16.20 -5.17 3.19
N VAL A 116 16.41 -6.27 3.92
CA VAL A 116 17.62 -7.09 3.81
C VAL A 116 17.57 -7.81 2.46
N ALA A 117 18.62 -7.63 1.68
CA ALA A 117 18.81 -8.12 0.31
C ALA A 117 18.41 -9.60 0.12
N PRO A 118 17.99 -10.00 -1.10
CA PRO A 118 17.19 -11.19 -1.32
C PRO A 118 17.96 -12.47 -1.01
N THR A 119 17.43 -13.30 -0.11
CA THR A 119 17.66 -14.73 -0.21
C THR A 119 16.97 -15.20 -1.49
N THR A 120 17.81 -15.57 -2.46
CA THR A 120 17.46 -16.52 -3.49
C THR A 120 16.67 -17.66 -2.86
N ASP A 121 15.44 -17.91 -3.33
CA ASP A 121 14.95 -19.25 -3.62
C ASP A 121 13.51 -19.24 -4.20
N SER A 122 13.41 -19.74 -5.45
CA SER A 122 12.39 -20.69 -5.92
C SER A 122 10.91 -20.26 -5.91
N LYS A 123 10.12 -20.32 -7.00
CA LYS A 123 10.15 -21.24 -8.13
C LYS A 123 9.24 -20.69 -9.24
N ALA A 124 9.73 -20.78 -10.47
CA ALA A 124 8.90 -20.84 -11.66
C ALA A 124 7.94 -22.04 -11.56
N LEU A 125 6.66 -21.81 -11.86
CA LEU A 125 5.77 -22.87 -12.31
C LEU A 125 5.01 -22.39 -13.56
N ALA A 126 5.69 -22.55 -14.69
CA ALA A 126 5.03 -22.77 -15.96
C ALA A 126 4.45 -24.20 -15.94
N THR A 127 3.13 -24.32 -16.08
CA THR A 127 2.45 -25.51 -16.60
C THR A 127 1.47 -24.99 -17.64
N THR A 128 1.83 -24.90 -18.92
CA THR A 128 1.61 -25.95 -19.94
C THR A 128 0.36 -26.81 -19.68
N GLY A 129 -0.81 -26.19 -19.81
CA GLY A 129 -2.06 -26.91 -20.09
C GLY A 129 -2.04 -27.53 -21.48
N LYS A 130 -1.46 -28.73 -21.62
CA LYS A 130 -1.69 -29.63 -22.76
C LYS A 130 -3.07 -30.26 -22.62
N GLY A 131 -4.08 -29.70 -23.30
CA GLY A 131 -5.37 -30.36 -23.55
C GLY A 131 -5.29 -31.23 -24.81
N LYS A 132 -5.51 -32.54 -24.66
CA LYS A 132 -5.56 -33.57 -25.71
C LYS A 132 -6.71 -33.34 -26.72
N PRO A 133 -6.63 -33.92 -27.95
CA PRO A 133 -7.56 -33.67 -29.04
C PRO A 133 -8.88 -34.46 -28.87
N SER A 134 -10.01 -33.83 -29.21
CA SER A 134 -11.32 -34.48 -29.24
C SER A 134 -11.43 -35.40 -30.47
N LYS A 135 -11.46 -36.71 -30.19
CA LYS A 135 -11.77 -37.78 -31.14
C LYS A 135 -13.29 -37.78 -31.41
N GLY A 136 -13.67 -37.92 -32.68
CA GLY A 136 -15.04 -37.80 -33.16
C GLY A 136 -16.06 -38.75 -32.51
N ARG A 137 -17.33 -38.37 -32.66
CA ARG A 137 -18.49 -39.23 -32.39
C ARG A 137 -19.47 -39.10 -33.55
N LYS A 138 -19.90 -40.28 -33.97
CA LYS A 138 -20.82 -40.67 -35.04
C LYS A 138 -22.00 -39.74 -35.27
#